data_AF-X1B7Q3-F1
#
_entry.id   AF-X1B7Q3-F1
#
_cell.length_a   1.000
_cell.length_b   1.000
_cell.length_c   1.000
_cell.angle_alpha   90.00
_cell.angle_beta   90.00
_cell.angle_gamma   90.00
#
_symmetry.space_group_name_H-M   'P 1'
#
loop_
_entity.id
_entity.type
_entity.pdbx_description
1 polymer ?
#
loop_
_entity_poly.entity_id
_entity_poly.type
_entity_poly.pdbx_seq_one_letter_code
_entity_poly.pdbx_strand_id
1 'polypeptide(L)'
;MNPIFEKITNLKIIPVIKIEKSNATVPLGEALIKGGMQAIEITYRTDAAEKVINIVRKRFPDILLGAGTILTIDQVKSAMNAGAQFLQQYLLLLLD
;
A
#
# COMPACT_ATOMS: atom_id res chain seq x y z
N MET A 1 16.82 -4.15 -13.85
CA MET A 1 15.35 -4.00 -13.70
C MET A 1 15.09 -3.22 -12.41
N ASN A 2 14.00 -2.47 -12.29
CA ASN A 2 13.71 -1.75 -11.03
C ASN A 2 13.46 -2.79 -9.90
N PRO A 3 14.14 -2.69 -8.74
CA PRO A 3 14.08 -3.70 -7.67
C PRO A 3 12.65 -3.97 -7.15
N ILE A 4 11.77 -2.97 -7.16
CA ILE A 4 10.37 -3.14 -6.74
C ILE A 4 9.62 -4.00 -7.75
N PHE A 5 9.78 -3.75 -9.04
CA PHE A 5 9.12 -4.54 -10.09
C PHE A 5 9.58 -5.99 -10.07
N GLU A 6 10.85 -6.25 -9.79
CA GLU A 6 11.37 -7.60 -9.59
C GLU A 6 10.72 -8.28 -8.38
N LYS A 7 10.65 -7.61 -7.23
CA LYS A 7 9.98 -8.13 -6.03
C LYS A 7 8.50 -8.45 -6.31
N ILE A 8 7.77 -7.53 -6.93
CA ILE A 8 6.36 -7.76 -7.31
C ILE A 8 6.21 -8.97 -8.23
N THR A 9 7.07 -9.07 -9.25
CA THR A 9 7.06 -10.19 -10.22
C THR A 9 7.30 -11.54 -9.54
N ASN A 10 8.13 -11.58 -8.51
CA ASN A 10 8.42 -12.78 -7.73
C ASN A 10 7.28 -13.14 -6.77
N LEU A 11 6.60 -12.14 -6.19
CA LEU A 11 5.51 -12.35 -5.22
C LEU A 11 4.20 -12.82 -5.86
N LYS A 12 4.00 -12.60 -7.17
CA LYS A 12 2.83 -13.02 -7.99
C LYS A 12 1.48 -12.42 -7.61
N ILE A 13 1.22 -12.18 -6.34
CA ILE A 13 -0.07 -11.72 -5.81
C ILE A 13 0.16 -10.53 -4.87
N ILE A 14 -0.67 -9.48 -5.04
CA ILE A 14 -0.75 -8.33 -4.13
C ILE A 14 -2.21 -8.14 -3.73
N PRO A 15 -2.57 -8.35 -2.45
CA PRO A 15 -3.88 -8.00 -1.94
C PRO A 15 -4.09 -6.49 -1.99
N VAL A 16 -5.22 -6.07 -2.58
CA VAL A 16 -5.66 -4.68 -2.65
C VAL A 16 -6.70 -4.43 -1.56
N ILE A 17 -6.39 -3.53 -0.62
CA ILE A 17 -7.13 -3.40 0.63
C ILE A 17 -7.84 -2.04 0.68
N LYS A 18 -9.16 -2.09 0.88
CA LYS A 18 -9.96 -0.96 1.38
C LYS A 18 -10.24 -1.20 2.87
N ILE A 19 -9.91 -0.26 3.73
CA ILE A 19 -10.11 -0.38 5.18
C ILE A 19 -10.64 0.92 5.78
N GLU A 20 -11.80 0.86 6.45
CA GLU A 20 -12.48 2.06 6.94
C GLU A 20 -12.00 2.48 8.33
N LYS A 21 -11.55 1.53 9.16
CA LYS A 21 -11.11 1.78 10.53
C LYS A 21 -9.69 1.30 10.74
N SER A 22 -8.79 2.22 11.12
CA SER A 22 -7.38 1.92 11.40
C SER A 22 -7.14 0.89 12.53
N ASN A 23 -8.13 0.62 13.39
CA ASN A 23 -8.00 -0.42 14.42
C ASN A 23 -8.02 -1.84 13.84
N ALA A 24 -8.57 -2.05 12.65
CA ALA A 24 -8.57 -3.35 11.97
C ALA A 24 -7.23 -3.61 11.24
N THR A 25 -6.34 -2.62 11.15
CA THR A 25 -5.10 -2.70 10.35
C THR A 25 -4.15 -3.77 10.86
N VAL A 26 -3.88 -3.81 12.16
CA VAL A 26 -2.91 -4.76 12.73
C VAL A 26 -3.43 -6.21 12.63
N PRO A 27 -4.67 -6.54 13.06
CA PRO A 27 -5.20 -7.89 12.90
C PRO A 27 -5.22 -8.36 11.43
N LEU A 28 -5.58 -7.46 10.50
CA LEU A 28 -5.57 -7.78 9.06
C LEU A 28 -4.16 -8.08 8.55
N GLY A 29 -3.18 -7.24 8.89
CA GLY A 29 -1.79 -7.46 8.50
C GLY A 29 -1.22 -8.77 9.03
N GLU A 30 -1.49 -9.10 10.29
CA GLU A 30 -1.07 -10.37 10.91
C GLU A 30 -1.70 -11.57 10.19
N ALA A 31 -2.99 -11.50 9.85
CA ALA A 31 -3.67 -12.55 9.11
C ALA A 31 -3.09 -12.75 7.70
N LEU A 32 -2.81 -11.67 6.97
CA LEU A 32 -2.23 -11.72 5.63
C LEU A 32 -0.82 -12.31 5.65
N ILE A 33 0.03 -11.88 6.59
CA ILE A 33 1.39 -12.41 6.75
C ILE A 33 1.35 -13.89 7.12
N LYS A 34 0.46 -14.29 8.04
CA LYS A 34 0.26 -15.71 8.39
C LYS A 34 -0.21 -16.53 7.18
N GLY A 35 -0.97 -15.92 6.27
CA GLY A 35 -1.38 -16.49 4.99
C GLY A 35 -0.29 -16.50 3.91
N GLY A 36 0.94 -16.07 4.23
CA GLY A 36 2.06 -16.06 3.31
C GLY A 36 2.16 -14.81 2.43
N MET A 37 1.36 -13.77 2.69
CA MET A 37 1.43 -12.53 1.91
C MET A 37 2.64 -11.70 2.34
N GLN A 38 3.45 -11.30 1.36
CA GLN A 38 4.66 -10.49 1.56
C GLN A 38 4.59 -9.13 0.86
N ALA A 39 3.46 -8.82 0.22
CA ALA A 39 3.12 -7.51 -0.30
C ALA A 39 1.65 -7.20 -0.01
N ILE A 40 1.32 -5.91 0.15
CA ILE A 40 -0.06 -5.41 0.21
C ILE A 40 -0.13 -4.01 -0.43
N GLU A 41 -1.31 -3.66 -0.95
CA GLU A 41 -1.64 -2.31 -1.42
C GLU A 41 -2.79 -1.74 -0.58
N ILE A 42 -2.60 -0.55 0.00
CA ILE A 42 -3.68 0.18 0.68
C ILE A 42 -4.29 1.21 -0.29
N THR A 43 -5.59 1.12 -0.51
CA THR A 43 -6.28 2.05 -1.41
C THR A 43 -6.65 3.37 -0.71
N TYR A 44 -6.46 4.49 -1.41
CA TYR A 44 -6.92 5.83 -1.02
C TYR A 44 -8.44 6.03 -1.21
N ARG A 45 -9.22 4.98 -0.97
CA ARG A 45 -10.70 4.99 -1.06
C ARG A 45 -11.38 5.26 0.29
N THR A 46 -10.59 5.62 1.31
CA THR A 46 -11.03 5.89 2.68
C THR A 46 -10.11 6.92 3.32
N ASP A 47 -10.63 7.78 4.19
CA ASP A 47 -9.85 8.77 4.94
C ASP A 47 -8.79 8.14 5.87
N ALA A 48 -8.96 6.85 6.20
CA ALA A 48 -8.02 6.11 7.03
C ALA A 48 -6.71 5.72 6.30
N ALA A 49 -6.61 5.87 4.98
CA ALA A 49 -5.54 5.27 4.17
C ALA A 49 -4.13 5.66 4.65
N GLU A 50 -3.87 6.95 4.86
CA GLU A 50 -2.56 7.46 5.32
C GLU A 50 -2.17 6.84 6.67
N LYS A 51 -3.11 6.88 7.63
CA LYS A 51 -2.89 6.31 8.97
C LYS A 51 -2.64 4.81 8.92
N VAL A 52 -3.36 4.09 8.07
CA VAL A 52 -3.22 2.65 7.86
C VAL A 52 -1.83 2.35 7.28
N ILE A 53 -1.39 3.07 6.25
CA ILE A 53 -0.06 2.90 5.65
C ILE A 53 1.01 3.11 6.73
N ASN A 54 0.89 4.16 7.55
CA ASN A 54 1.84 4.42 8.62
C ASN A 54 1.89 3.30 9.67
N ILE A 55 0.74 2.77 10.07
CA ILE A 55 0.65 1.63 11.01
C ILE A 55 1.31 0.39 10.41
N VAL A 56 0.98 0.04 9.17
CA VAL A 56 1.56 -1.13 8.49
C VAL A 56 3.07 -0.98 8.37
N ARG A 57 3.56 0.17 7.92
CA ARG A 57 5.01 0.40 7.76
C ARG A 57 5.77 0.22 9.07
N LYS A 58 5.21 0.69 10.18
CA LYS A 58 5.80 0.56 11.52
C LYS A 58 5.71 -0.86 12.07
N ARG A 59 4.57 -1.54 11.87
CA ARG A 59 4.30 -2.84 12.49
C ARG A 59 4.89 -4.01 11.69
N PHE A 60 4.99 -3.88 10.37
CA PHE A 60 5.40 -4.93 9.43
C PHE A 60 6.45 -4.39 8.45
N PRO A 61 7.65 -4.02 8.92
CA PRO A 61 8.65 -3.31 8.11
C PRO A 61 9.14 -4.09 6.87
N ASP A 62 9.03 -5.42 6.90
CA ASP A 62 9.49 -6.33 5.84
C ASP A 62 8.48 -6.53 4.70
N ILE A 63 7.20 -6.21 4.94
CA ILE A 63 6.17 -6.31 3.91
C ILE A 63 6.40 -5.25 2.84
N LEU A 64 6.27 -5.61 1.56
CA LEU A 64 6.25 -4.65 0.49
C LEU A 64 4.91 -3.89 0.52
N LEU A 65 4.96 -2.62 0.90
CA LEU A 65 3.75 -1.82 1.09
C LEU A 65 3.56 -0.84 -0.07
N GLY A 66 2.46 -0.96 -0.78
CA GLY A 66 2.03 -0.01 -1.80
C GLY A 66 0.83 0.84 -1.37
N ALA A 67 0.60 1.91 -2.10
CA ALA A 67 -0.63 2.69 -2.03
C ALA A 67 -1.24 2.81 -3.42
N GLY A 68 -2.56 2.66 -3.52
CA GLY A 68 -3.24 2.81 -4.81
C GLY A 68 -4.55 3.55 -4.75
N THR A 69 -5.21 3.71 -5.89
CA THR A 69 -6.33 4.65 -6.05
C THR A 69 -5.96 6.09 -5.68
N ILE A 70 -4.71 6.49 -5.97
CA ILE A 70 -4.24 7.85 -5.79
C ILE A 70 -4.69 8.70 -6.98
N LEU A 71 -5.29 9.84 -6.69
CA LEU A 71 -5.90 10.75 -7.67
C LEU A 71 -5.31 12.17 -7.63
N THR A 72 -4.56 12.52 -6.58
CA THR A 72 -4.01 13.87 -6.39
C THR A 72 -2.55 13.84 -5.96
N ILE A 73 -1.82 14.93 -6.22
CA ILE A 73 -0.42 15.11 -5.79
C ILE A 73 -0.31 15.09 -4.26
N ASP A 74 -1.31 15.61 -3.54
CA ASP A 74 -1.27 15.60 -2.08
C ASP A 74 -1.42 14.19 -1.52
N GLN A 75 -2.22 13.33 -2.17
CA GLN A 75 -2.27 11.91 -1.85
C GLN A 75 -0.95 11.18 -2.18
N VAL A 76 -0.26 11.54 -3.27
CA VAL A 76 1.10 11.04 -3.56
C VAL A 76 2.04 11.36 -2.40
N LYS A 77 2.10 12.64 -2.00
CA LYS A 77 2.98 13.11 -0.92
C LYS A 77 2.63 12.44 0.41
N SER A 78 1.35 12.41 0.77
CA SER A 78 0.84 11.75 1.98
C SER A 78 1.21 10.27 2.01
N ALA A 79 1.02 9.53 0.90
CA ALA A 79 1.32 8.11 0.83
C ALA A 79 2.82 7.83 1.02
N MET A 80 3.67 8.59 0.32
CA MET A 80 5.12 8.47 0.44
C MET A 80 5.61 8.79 1.84
N ASN A 81 5.11 9.88 2.45
CA ASN A 81 5.45 10.29 3.81
C ASN A 81 4.98 9.27 4.85
N ALA A 82 3.84 8.62 4.62
CA ALA A 82 3.33 7.56 5.48
C ALA A 82 4.15 6.25 5.38
N GLY A 83 4.92 6.09 4.30
CA GLY A 83 5.83 4.97 4.10
C GLY A 83 5.44 3.98 3.00
N ALA A 84 4.56 4.37 2.07
CA ALA A 84 4.33 3.59 0.86
C ALA A 84 5.61 3.52 0.02
N GLN A 85 5.95 2.33 -0.47
CA GLN A 85 7.17 2.05 -1.24
C GLN A 85 6.94 2.11 -2.74
N PHE A 86 5.70 1.91 -3.18
CA PHE A 86 5.28 2.07 -4.57
C PHE A 86 3.85 2.62 -4.63
N LEU A 87 3.53 3.27 -5.75
CA LEU A 87 2.22 3.87 -5.98
C LEU A 87 1.56 3.24 -7.22
N GLN A 88 0.27 2.96 -7.13
CA GLN A 88 -0.56 2.47 -8.24
C GLN A 88 -1.70 3.44 -8.54
N GLN A 89 -1.73 3.96 -9.76
CA GLN A 89 -2.77 4.87 -10.24
C GLN A 89 -3.50 4.26 -11.44
N TYR A 90 -4.80 4.53 -11.57
CA TYR A 90 -5.67 3.94 -12.58
C TYR A 90 -5.47 4.49 -14.01
N LEU A 91 -4.64 5.51 -14.23
CA LEU A 91 -4.53 6.13 -15.55
C LEU A 91 -3.16 6.81 -15.73
N LEU A 92 -2.46 6.44 -16.80
CA LEU A 92 -1.54 7.35 -17.51
C LEU A 92 -2.43 8.33 -18.28
N LEU A 93 -2.10 9.63 -18.32
CA LEU A 93 -2.86 10.81 -18.82
C LEU A 93 -3.48 11.55 -17.63
N LEU A 94 -2.94 12.66 -17.13
CA LEU A 94 -2.56 13.88 -17.85
C LEU A 94 -1.25 14.39 -17.26
N LEU A 95 -0.13 14.08 -17.92
CA LEU A 95 1.01 14.98 -17.84
C LEU A 95 1.02 15.67 -19.20
N ASP A 96 0.66 16.95 -19.18
CA ASP A 96 1.30 17.91 -20.07
C ASP A 96 2.83 17.79 -19.94
#